data_AF-A0A962HEB7-F1
#
_entry.id   AF-A0A962HEB7-F1
#
_cell.length_a   1.000
_cell.length_b   1.000
_cell.length_c   1.000
_cell.angle_alpha   90.00
_cell.angle_beta   90.00
_cell.angle_gamma   90.00
#
_symmetry.space_group_name_H-M   'P 1'
#
loop_
_entity.id
_entity.type
_entity.pdbx_description
1 polymer ?
#
loop_
_entity_poly.entity_id
_entity_poly.type
_entity_poly.pdbx_seq_one_letter_code
_entity_poly.pdbx_strand_id
1 'polypeptide(L)'
;MRVETESVFGWPLSFLKRMFRFEIPVISEKYRWLTTAFVVFFTFIFALNFLATMHLLAYLGPGLGDKPDYTYLLSMIDDLLNRGESVTRRFYFVSFLLLLITNVLFRFAMMVWGYLRYETVFGEKFPIRHVVNFMLLNAVSAFSIFLVLFPLGGLTWLLGFDFSAGWLAVEHMAAMANSWVLAYVPTLIDLPTPLPVILVFTIGGFFHYWFHRIGHSSRLCWLLFHRFHHMTPKLIQPTTQAVFVAVPLFLFAVIPYVFIFGAITKLFSAEPLYEQIILINLVWNIGEIFGHQTALYDKAIRWPLIRWIGYFGSGGIYHYMHHSSKVEHSRSGNNMVNIGGGFFFLWDHVFGTYTPLSPERPNVGLTGDPQLYMNPVRLAYSGIMQIVYELVHNKGWKQRFLILFGASDYKPPISRNFAIKNPN
;
A
#
# COMPACT_ATOMS: atom_id res chain seq x y z
N MET A 1 31.70 22.39 -25.58
CA MET A 1 30.39 22.33 -24.91
C MET A 1 29.29 22.20 -25.96
N ARG A 2 28.90 20.97 -26.31
CA ARG A 2 27.65 20.71 -27.03
C ARG A 2 26.67 20.14 -26.01
N VAL A 3 25.64 20.91 -25.70
CA VAL A 3 24.49 20.46 -24.93
C VAL A 3 23.66 19.61 -25.89
N GLU A 4 23.94 18.32 -25.96
CA GLU A 4 23.02 17.35 -26.57
C GLU A 4 21.86 17.12 -25.61
N THR A 5 20.95 18.09 -25.54
CA THR A 5 19.64 17.91 -24.95
C THR A 5 18.64 17.78 -26.07
N GLU A 6 18.40 16.55 -26.54
CA GLU A 6 17.08 16.02 -26.89
C GLU A 6 17.22 14.63 -27.54
N SER A 7 16.83 13.59 -26.79
CA SER A 7 15.86 12.56 -27.19
C SER A 7 16.16 11.19 -26.55
N VAL A 8 15.46 10.93 -25.45
CA VAL A 8 15.04 9.55 -25.11
C VAL A 8 13.56 9.36 -25.42
N PHE A 9 12.80 10.45 -25.38
CA PHE A 9 11.34 10.46 -25.54
C PHE A 9 10.83 11.43 -26.60
N GLY A 10 11.72 12.14 -27.33
CA GLY A 10 11.39 13.07 -28.43
C GLY A 10 9.99 13.67 -28.35
N TRP A 11 9.67 14.35 -27.23
CA TRP A 11 8.27 14.62 -26.85
C TRP A 11 7.55 15.42 -27.96
N PRO A 12 6.56 14.84 -28.66
CA PRO A 12 5.97 15.50 -29.84
C PRO A 12 4.99 16.63 -29.49
N LEU A 13 4.71 16.87 -28.20
CA LEU A 13 3.71 17.84 -27.76
C LEU A 13 4.26 18.71 -26.62
N SER A 14 4.32 20.02 -26.87
CA SER A 14 4.74 21.04 -25.91
C SER A 14 4.01 20.94 -24.56
N PHE A 15 2.78 20.42 -24.56
CA PHE A 15 1.96 20.19 -23.39
C PHE A 15 2.52 19.13 -22.43
N LEU A 16 2.91 17.95 -22.91
CA LEU A 16 3.46 16.88 -22.06
C LEU A 16 4.79 17.31 -21.41
N LYS A 17 5.62 18.04 -22.16
CA LYS A 17 6.86 18.65 -21.65
C LYS A 17 6.59 19.65 -20.53
N ARG A 18 5.50 20.44 -20.63
CA ARG A 18 5.06 21.35 -19.56
C ARG A 18 4.53 20.58 -18.34
N MET A 19 3.65 19.60 -18.54
CA MET A 19 3.11 18.77 -17.46
C MET A 19 4.21 18.11 -16.64
N PHE A 20 5.26 17.60 -17.29
CA PHE A 20 6.36 16.91 -16.62
C PHE A 20 7.37 17.84 -15.90
N ARG A 21 7.39 19.12 -16.28
CA ARG A 21 8.28 20.13 -15.67
C ARG A 21 7.57 20.98 -14.61
N PHE A 22 6.25 21.00 -14.60
CA PHE A 22 5.45 21.79 -13.67
C PHE A 22 5.54 21.22 -12.25
N GLU A 23 6.17 21.94 -11.33
CA GLU A 23 6.08 21.59 -9.92
C GLU A 23 4.94 22.37 -9.27
N ILE A 24 4.19 21.70 -8.39
CA ILE A 24 3.23 22.34 -7.50
C ILE A 24 4.00 23.44 -6.76
N PRO A 25 3.58 24.73 -6.85
CA PRO A 25 4.28 25.82 -6.18
C PRO A 25 4.07 25.75 -4.65
N VAL A 26 4.77 26.61 -3.91
CA VAL A 26 4.41 26.85 -2.50
C VAL A 26 3.02 27.50 -2.49
N ILE A 27 2.10 26.92 -1.72
CA ILE A 27 0.70 27.36 -1.65
C ILE A 27 0.54 28.22 -0.41
N SER A 28 -0.08 29.40 -0.57
CA SER A 28 -0.32 30.36 0.52
C SER A 28 -1.20 29.77 1.62
N GLU A 29 -0.88 30.09 2.87
CA GLU A 29 -1.67 29.71 4.06
C GLU A 29 -3.11 30.26 4.04
N LYS A 30 -3.45 31.23 3.17
CA LYS A 30 -4.85 31.66 2.98
C LYS A 30 -5.78 30.52 2.52
N TYR A 31 -5.21 29.47 1.90
CA TYR A 31 -5.93 28.27 1.47
C TYR A 31 -5.91 27.13 2.51
N ARG A 32 -5.40 27.39 3.73
CA ARG A 32 -5.31 26.40 4.81
C ARG A 32 -6.66 25.81 5.17
N TRP A 33 -7.69 26.64 5.29
CA TRP A 33 -9.03 26.18 5.66
C TRP A 33 -9.58 25.16 4.64
N LEU A 34 -9.35 25.39 3.35
CA LEU A 34 -9.75 24.47 2.27
C LEU A 34 -8.97 23.16 2.36
N THR A 35 -7.67 23.23 2.64
CA THR A 35 -6.81 22.04 2.82
C THR A 35 -7.24 21.22 4.03
N THR A 36 -7.54 21.89 5.15
CA THR A 36 -8.02 21.23 6.37
C THR A 36 -9.39 20.60 6.15
N ALA A 37 -10.34 21.31 5.52
CA ALA A 37 -11.66 20.77 5.18
C ALA A 37 -11.53 19.53 4.28
N PHE A 38 -10.64 19.59 3.28
CA PHE A 38 -10.32 18.45 2.44
C PHE A 38 -9.75 17.26 3.23
N VAL A 39 -8.77 17.48 4.10
CA VAL A 39 -8.16 16.40 4.90
C VAL A 39 -9.21 15.75 5.81
N VAL A 40 -10.07 16.54 6.45
CA VAL A 40 -11.16 16.03 7.29
C VAL A 40 -12.16 15.22 6.47
N PHE A 41 -12.59 15.74 5.31
CA PHE A 41 -13.51 15.05 4.41
C PHE A 41 -12.91 13.73 3.89
N PHE A 42 -11.68 13.77 3.38
CA PHE A 42 -10.94 12.58 2.96
C PHE A 42 -10.89 11.55 4.10
N THR A 43 -10.57 11.99 5.30
CA THR A 43 -10.43 11.12 6.47
C THR A 43 -11.74 10.42 6.82
N PHE A 44 -12.86 11.13 6.72
CA PHE A 44 -14.20 10.56 6.91
C PHE A 44 -14.51 9.49 5.86
N ILE A 45 -14.37 9.84 4.58
CA ILE A 45 -14.63 8.92 3.47
C ILE A 45 -13.70 7.71 3.51
N PHE A 46 -12.42 7.93 3.81
CA PHE A 46 -11.42 6.86 3.94
C PHE A 46 -11.79 5.90 5.08
N ALA A 47 -12.17 6.42 6.26
CA ALA A 47 -12.59 5.59 7.38
C ALA A 47 -13.82 4.73 7.05
N LEU A 48 -14.79 5.27 6.31
CA LEU A 48 -15.97 4.52 5.86
C LEU A 48 -15.63 3.48 4.79
N ASN A 49 -14.86 3.85 3.76
CA ASN A 49 -14.48 2.94 2.67
C ASN A 49 -13.61 1.78 3.17
N PHE A 50 -12.84 1.98 4.24
CA PHE A 50 -12.04 0.91 4.84
C PHE A 50 -12.90 -0.24 5.38
N LEU A 51 -14.16 0.02 5.76
CA LEU A 51 -15.09 -1.02 6.20
C LEU A 51 -15.40 -2.05 5.09
N ALA A 52 -15.43 -1.62 3.83
CA ALA A 52 -15.64 -2.50 2.68
C ALA A 52 -14.47 -3.50 2.48
N THR A 53 -13.36 -3.30 3.17
CA THR A 53 -12.13 -4.10 3.03
C THR A 53 -11.94 -5.08 4.19
N MET A 54 -12.83 -5.08 5.19
CA MET A 54 -12.63 -5.84 6.44
C MET A 54 -12.61 -7.35 6.25
N HIS A 55 -13.20 -7.86 5.17
CA HIS A 55 -13.20 -9.29 4.83
C HIS A 55 -11.90 -9.73 4.12
N LEU A 56 -11.03 -8.79 3.75
CA LEU A 56 -9.80 -9.05 3.02
C LEU A 56 -8.66 -9.41 3.98
N LEU A 57 -7.92 -10.47 3.64
CA LEU A 57 -6.73 -10.91 4.36
C LEU A 57 -5.50 -10.02 4.14
N ALA A 58 -5.53 -9.12 3.16
CA ALA A 58 -4.34 -8.48 2.63
C ALA A 58 -3.70 -7.47 3.59
N TYR A 59 -2.41 -7.69 3.90
CA TYR A 59 -1.57 -6.85 4.77
C TYR A 59 -0.96 -5.60 4.07
N LEU A 60 -1.30 -5.33 2.80
CA LEU A 60 -0.89 -4.13 2.04
C LEU A 60 -2.12 -3.50 1.35
N GLY A 61 -3.03 -2.93 2.15
CA GLY A 61 -4.23 -2.25 1.63
C GLY A 61 -5.29 -3.19 1.07
N PRO A 62 -6.40 -2.67 0.51
CA PRO A 62 -7.48 -3.50 -0.04
C PRO A 62 -6.89 -4.48 -1.03
N GLY A 63 -7.09 -5.77 -0.74
CA GLY A 63 -6.41 -6.88 -1.37
C GLY A 63 -6.34 -6.80 -2.88
N LEU A 64 -5.22 -7.30 -3.42
CA LEU A 64 -5.14 -7.61 -4.82
C LEU A 64 -6.08 -8.79 -5.08
N GLY A 65 -7.34 -8.45 -5.43
CA GLY A 65 -8.23 -9.30 -6.23
C GLY A 65 -9.65 -9.51 -5.71
N ASP A 66 -9.92 -9.49 -4.41
CA ASP A 66 -11.31 -9.48 -3.93
C ASP A 66 -11.85 -8.04 -3.89
N LYS A 67 -13.07 -7.85 -4.39
CA LYS A 67 -13.69 -6.53 -4.48
C LYS A 67 -14.01 -6.01 -3.07
N PRO A 68 -13.66 -4.75 -2.73
CA PRO A 68 -14.19 -4.10 -1.55
C PRO A 68 -15.73 -4.16 -1.59
N ASP A 69 -16.32 -4.73 -0.54
CA ASP A 69 -17.74 -5.04 -0.49
C ASP A 69 -18.23 -4.99 0.96
N TYR A 70 -19.29 -4.21 1.16
CA TYR A 70 -19.96 -4.09 2.45
C TYR A 70 -20.83 -5.32 2.77
N THR A 71 -21.19 -6.13 1.78
CA THR A 71 -22.09 -7.27 1.92
C THR A 71 -21.60 -8.26 2.98
N TYR A 72 -20.29 -8.53 3.06
CA TYR A 72 -19.74 -9.43 4.09
C TYR A 72 -19.92 -8.87 5.51
N LEU A 73 -19.73 -7.56 5.69
CA LEU A 73 -19.93 -6.90 6.97
C LEU A 73 -21.42 -6.84 7.34
N LEU A 74 -22.28 -6.55 6.36
CA LEU A 74 -23.73 -6.50 6.55
C LEU A 74 -24.32 -7.89 6.82
N SER A 75 -23.82 -8.94 6.16
CA SER A 75 -24.20 -10.33 6.43
C SER A 75 -23.82 -10.70 7.86
N MET A 76 -22.61 -10.38 8.30
CA MET A 76 -22.20 -10.63 9.69
C MET A 76 -23.09 -9.92 10.71
N ILE A 77 -23.55 -8.69 10.40
CA ILE A 77 -24.52 -7.95 11.22
C ILE A 77 -25.86 -8.67 11.26
N ASP A 78 -26.38 -9.09 10.11
CA ASP A 78 -27.66 -9.81 9.99
C ASP A 78 -27.61 -11.16 10.71
N ASP A 79 -26.52 -11.92 10.54
CA ASP A 79 -26.28 -13.16 11.26
C ASP A 79 -26.28 -12.94 12.77
N LEU A 80 -25.59 -11.91 13.28
CA LEU A 80 -25.61 -11.57 14.71
C LEU A 80 -26.99 -11.15 15.23
N LEU A 81 -27.82 -10.52 14.39
CA LEU A 81 -29.20 -10.16 14.73
C LEU A 81 -30.13 -11.37 14.78
N ASN A 82 -29.91 -12.34 13.88
CA ASN A 82 -30.78 -13.49 13.66
C ASN A 82 -30.33 -14.77 14.40
N ARG A 83 -29.11 -14.80 14.98
CA ARG A 83 -28.56 -15.93 15.75
C ARG A 83 -29.31 -16.20 17.07
N GLY A 84 -30.35 -17.04 17.03
CA GLY A 84 -31.00 -17.69 18.20
C GLY A 84 -31.61 -16.73 19.23
N GLU A 85 -32.39 -17.22 20.20
CA GLU A 85 -32.95 -16.36 21.26
C GLU A 85 -32.14 -16.45 22.55
N SER A 86 -31.37 -15.41 22.90
CA SER A 86 -30.77 -15.27 24.24
C SER A 86 -30.18 -13.88 24.52
N VAL A 87 -29.86 -13.61 25.79
CA VAL A 87 -29.03 -12.48 26.27
C VAL A 87 -27.65 -12.48 25.59
N THR A 88 -27.09 -13.66 25.32
CA THR A 88 -25.79 -13.84 24.67
C THR A 88 -25.77 -13.25 23.26
N ARG A 89 -26.85 -13.40 22.48
CA ARG A 89 -26.99 -12.75 21.17
C ARG A 89 -26.84 -11.23 21.27
N ARG A 90 -27.60 -10.61 22.18
CA ARG A 90 -27.57 -9.16 22.40
C ARG A 90 -26.17 -8.71 22.81
N PHE A 91 -25.49 -9.48 23.66
CA PHE A 91 -24.12 -9.18 24.07
C PHE A 91 -23.14 -9.18 22.89
N TYR A 92 -23.14 -10.23 22.04
CA TYR A 92 -22.24 -10.29 20.88
C TYR A 92 -22.54 -9.19 19.86
N PHE A 93 -23.81 -8.97 19.55
CA PHE A 93 -24.23 -7.90 18.63
C PHE A 93 -23.79 -6.52 19.13
N VAL A 94 -24.09 -6.18 20.38
CA VAL A 94 -23.71 -4.88 20.97
C VAL A 94 -22.19 -4.75 21.03
N SER A 95 -21.46 -5.80 21.41
CA SER A 95 -19.99 -5.79 21.45
C SER A 95 -19.38 -5.55 20.07
N PHE A 96 -19.90 -6.22 19.05
CA PHE A 96 -19.48 -6.04 17.67
C PHE A 96 -19.77 -4.63 17.17
N LEU A 97 -20.97 -4.11 17.41
CA LEU A 97 -21.35 -2.76 17.01
C LEU A 97 -20.48 -1.70 17.70
N LEU A 98 -20.21 -1.86 19.01
CA LEU A 98 -19.30 -0.99 19.75
C LEU A 98 -17.88 -1.04 19.17
N LEU A 99 -17.37 -2.23 18.84
CA LEU A 99 -16.06 -2.38 18.23
C LEU A 99 -16.00 -1.71 16.85
N LEU A 100 -17.02 -1.90 16.02
CA LEU A 100 -17.13 -1.28 14.70
C LEU A 100 -17.17 0.25 14.79
N ILE A 101 -18.04 0.80 15.63
CA ILE A 101 -18.16 2.25 15.86
C ILE A 101 -16.84 2.81 16.40
N THR A 102 -16.25 2.13 17.38
CA THR A 102 -14.95 2.51 17.96
C THR A 102 -13.88 2.53 16.88
N ASN A 103 -13.82 1.52 16.01
CA ASN A 103 -12.84 1.46 14.93
C ASN A 103 -12.96 2.65 13.99
N VAL A 104 -14.17 2.97 13.51
CA VAL A 104 -14.42 4.10 12.60
C VAL A 104 -14.08 5.43 13.26
N LEU A 105 -14.61 5.68 14.46
CA LEU A 105 -14.39 6.94 15.18
C LEU A 105 -12.92 7.12 15.58
N PHE A 106 -12.27 6.06 16.07
CA PHE A 106 -10.86 6.10 16.44
C PHE A 106 -9.98 6.37 15.22
N ARG A 107 -10.20 5.66 14.12
CA ARG A 107 -9.44 5.85 12.87
C ARG A 107 -9.61 7.27 12.33
N PHE A 108 -10.85 7.78 12.29
CA PHE A 108 -11.12 9.17 11.93
C PHE A 108 -10.38 10.16 12.84
N ALA A 109 -10.52 9.99 14.16
CA ALA A 109 -9.91 10.87 15.15
C ALA A 109 -8.39 10.87 15.06
N MET A 110 -7.74 9.70 14.93
CA MET A 110 -6.28 9.61 14.83
C MET A 110 -5.74 10.26 13.56
N MET A 111 -6.40 10.09 12.42
CA MET A 111 -5.99 10.73 11.18
C MET A 111 -6.11 12.27 11.23
N VAL A 112 -7.24 12.79 11.72
CA VAL A 112 -7.41 14.25 11.90
C VAL A 112 -6.41 14.78 12.92
N TRP A 113 -6.23 14.06 14.03
CA TRP A 113 -5.31 14.46 15.07
C TRP A 113 -3.86 14.48 14.59
N GLY A 114 -3.41 13.49 13.82
CA GLY A 114 -2.05 13.48 13.25
C GLY A 114 -1.78 14.68 12.34
N TYR A 115 -2.77 15.09 11.53
CA TYR A 115 -2.67 16.32 10.72
C TYR A 115 -2.61 17.59 11.58
N LEU A 116 -3.52 17.76 12.55
CA LEU A 116 -3.57 18.97 13.40
C LEU A 116 -2.40 19.06 14.37
N ARG A 117 -1.95 17.92 14.91
CA ARG A 117 -0.85 17.82 15.89
C ARG A 117 0.51 18.16 15.28
N TYR A 118 0.63 18.12 13.95
CA TYR A 118 1.88 18.39 13.25
C TYR A 118 2.53 19.72 13.70
N GLU A 119 1.73 20.78 13.87
CA GLU A 119 2.20 22.09 14.35
C GLU A 119 2.83 22.04 15.73
N THR A 120 2.18 21.39 16.68
CA THR A 120 2.70 21.28 18.06
C THR A 120 3.97 20.44 18.17
N VAL A 121 4.24 19.59 17.18
CA VAL A 121 5.35 18.64 17.19
C VAL A 121 6.56 19.16 16.42
N PHE A 122 6.33 19.85 15.30
CA PHE A 122 7.37 20.31 14.40
C PHE A 122 7.57 21.83 14.40
N GLY A 123 6.71 22.59 15.10
CA GLY A 123 6.74 24.06 15.08
C GLY A 123 6.23 24.68 13.78
N GLU A 124 5.77 23.86 12.83
CA GLU A 124 5.19 24.29 11.55
C GLU A 124 3.91 23.49 11.26
N LYS A 125 2.94 24.09 10.57
CA LYS A 125 1.74 23.37 10.11
C LYS A 125 2.11 22.35 9.03
N PHE A 126 1.31 21.29 8.89
CA PHE A 126 1.52 20.31 7.83
C PHE A 126 1.53 21.01 6.45
N PRO A 127 2.56 20.85 5.60
CA PRO A 127 2.68 21.69 4.40
C PRO A 127 1.55 21.46 3.38
N ILE A 128 0.83 22.52 2.99
CA ILE A 128 -0.26 22.43 1.98
C ILE A 128 0.24 21.83 0.67
N ARG A 129 1.44 22.26 0.24
CA ARG A 129 2.09 21.76 -0.97
C ARG A 129 2.26 20.23 -0.97
N HIS A 130 2.54 19.63 0.20
CA HIS A 130 2.69 18.18 0.30
C HIS A 130 1.34 17.47 0.20
N VAL A 131 0.31 17.99 0.87
CA VAL A 131 -1.07 17.45 0.76
C VAL A 131 -1.49 17.44 -0.71
N VAL A 132 -1.38 18.58 -1.40
CA VAL A 132 -1.78 18.69 -2.81
C VAL A 132 -0.97 17.77 -3.72
N ASN A 133 0.36 17.77 -3.60
CA ASN A 133 1.21 16.97 -4.48
C ASN A 133 0.97 15.47 -4.32
N PHE A 134 0.94 14.97 -3.09
CA PHE A 134 0.84 13.53 -2.83
C PHE A 134 -0.58 12.99 -2.99
N MET A 135 -1.61 13.83 -2.79
CA MET A 135 -2.99 13.50 -3.19
C MET A 135 -3.15 13.43 -4.70
N LEU A 136 -2.61 14.41 -5.43
CA LEU A 136 -2.64 14.37 -6.90
C LEU A 136 -1.83 13.18 -7.43
N LEU A 137 -0.74 12.79 -6.75
CA LEU A 137 -0.02 11.56 -7.07
C LEU A 137 -0.95 10.34 -6.92
N ASN A 138 -1.68 10.21 -5.81
CA ASN A 138 -2.69 9.15 -5.64
C ASN A 138 -3.76 9.18 -6.75
N ALA A 139 -4.25 10.35 -7.13
CA ALA A 139 -5.22 10.50 -8.21
C ALA A 139 -4.65 10.10 -9.58
N VAL A 140 -3.41 10.51 -9.90
CA VAL A 140 -2.72 10.12 -11.13
C VAL A 140 -2.51 8.61 -11.16
N SER A 141 -2.07 8.02 -10.04
CA SER A 141 -1.93 6.57 -9.93
C SER A 141 -3.28 5.90 -10.18
N ALA A 142 -4.35 6.28 -9.47
CA ALA A 142 -5.68 5.67 -9.66
C ALA A 142 -6.17 5.80 -11.11
N PHE A 143 -5.97 6.97 -11.73
CA PHE A 143 -6.29 7.19 -13.15
C PHE A 143 -5.46 6.30 -14.09
N SER A 144 -4.24 5.92 -13.70
CA SER A 144 -3.38 5.05 -14.50
C SER A 144 -3.94 3.64 -14.64
N ILE A 145 -4.78 3.16 -13.70
CA ILE A 145 -5.52 1.90 -13.86
C ILE A 145 -6.41 1.97 -15.10
N PHE A 146 -7.16 3.07 -15.26
CA PHE A 146 -8.00 3.31 -16.43
C PHE A 146 -7.19 3.38 -17.72
N LEU A 147 -6.02 4.02 -17.70
CA LEU A 147 -5.11 4.09 -18.85
C LEU A 147 -4.54 2.73 -19.28
N VAL A 148 -4.56 1.73 -18.41
CA VAL A 148 -4.15 0.35 -18.73
C VAL A 148 -5.34 -0.49 -19.15
N LEU A 149 -6.45 -0.45 -18.41
CA LEU A 149 -7.63 -1.29 -18.67
C LEU A 149 -8.43 -0.86 -19.90
N PHE A 150 -8.51 0.44 -20.20
CA PHE A 150 -9.24 0.93 -21.38
C PHE A 150 -8.61 0.45 -22.70
N PRO A 151 -7.29 0.61 -22.94
CA PRO A 151 -6.65 0.02 -24.13
C PRO A 151 -6.75 -1.50 -24.17
N LEU A 152 -6.73 -2.18 -23.02
CA LEU A 152 -6.92 -3.63 -22.95
C LEU A 152 -8.33 -4.02 -23.40
N GLY A 153 -9.36 -3.27 -23.00
CA GLY A 153 -10.73 -3.39 -23.51
C GLY A 153 -10.79 -3.20 -25.03
N GLY A 154 -10.12 -2.17 -25.54
CA GLY A 154 -10.03 -1.94 -26.99
C GLY A 154 -9.33 -3.10 -27.73
N LEU A 155 -8.24 -3.63 -27.17
CA LEU A 155 -7.53 -4.77 -27.74
C LEU A 155 -8.38 -6.03 -27.78
N THR A 156 -9.05 -6.37 -26.67
CA THR A 156 -9.96 -7.54 -26.62
C THR A 156 -11.10 -7.40 -27.63
N TRP A 157 -11.67 -6.20 -27.77
CA TRP A 157 -12.67 -5.90 -28.79
C TRP A 157 -12.16 -6.07 -30.22
N LEU A 158 -10.95 -5.57 -30.53
CA LEU A 158 -10.31 -5.77 -31.84
C LEU A 158 -10.02 -7.24 -32.16
N LEU A 159 -9.83 -8.08 -31.13
CA LEU A 159 -9.65 -9.52 -31.26
C LEU A 159 -10.98 -10.29 -31.38
N GLY A 160 -12.13 -9.61 -31.42
CA GLY A 160 -13.46 -10.21 -31.57
C GLY A 160 -14.15 -10.62 -30.27
N PHE A 161 -13.61 -10.21 -29.11
CA PHE A 161 -14.25 -10.43 -27.80
C PHE A 161 -15.06 -9.19 -27.37
N ASP A 162 -15.78 -9.30 -26.26
CA ASP A 162 -16.43 -8.13 -25.66
C ASP A 162 -15.39 -7.17 -25.08
N PHE A 163 -15.62 -5.85 -25.21
CA PHE A 163 -14.79 -4.82 -24.59
C PHE A 163 -14.63 -5.01 -23.07
N SER A 164 -15.68 -5.53 -22.42
CA SER A 164 -15.69 -5.85 -20.99
C SER A 164 -14.63 -6.88 -20.61
N ALA A 165 -14.21 -7.77 -21.53
CA ALA A 165 -13.20 -8.78 -21.26
C ALA A 165 -11.87 -8.15 -20.84
N GLY A 166 -11.44 -7.07 -21.52
CA GLY A 166 -10.24 -6.32 -21.18
C GLY A 166 -10.46 -5.21 -20.15
N TRP A 167 -11.62 -4.55 -20.17
CA TRP A 167 -11.95 -3.48 -19.22
C TRP A 167 -12.08 -3.98 -17.78
N LEU A 168 -12.64 -5.18 -17.59
CA LEU A 168 -12.81 -5.83 -16.29
C LEU A 168 -11.77 -6.93 -16.06
N ALA A 169 -10.57 -6.79 -16.66
CA ALA A 169 -9.56 -7.84 -16.61
C ALA A 169 -9.13 -8.21 -15.19
N VAL A 170 -9.05 -7.24 -14.26
CA VAL A 170 -8.68 -7.50 -12.86
C VAL A 170 -9.73 -8.37 -12.17
N GLU A 171 -11.00 -8.03 -12.36
CA GLU A 171 -12.14 -8.79 -11.82
C GLU A 171 -12.18 -10.21 -12.37
N HIS A 172 -11.99 -10.36 -13.68
CA HIS A 172 -11.96 -11.67 -14.33
C HIS A 172 -10.77 -12.52 -13.86
N MET A 173 -9.59 -11.91 -13.71
CA MET A 173 -8.40 -12.60 -13.20
C MET A 173 -8.57 -13.07 -11.75
N ALA A 174 -9.19 -12.26 -10.90
CA ALA A 174 -9.48 -12.65 -9.52
C ALA A 174 -10.53 -13.76 -9.45
N ALA A 175 -11.63 -13.64 -10.21
CA ALA A 175 -12.65 -14.68 -10.30
C ALA A 175 -12.07 -16.01 -10.82
N MET A 176 -11.20 -15.95 -11.82
CA MET A 176 -10.48 -17.11 -12.35
C MET A 176 -9.58 -17.75 -11.28
N ALA A 177 -8.77 -16.95 -10.57
CA ALA A 177 -7.92 -17.46 -9.49
C ALA A 177 -8.74 -18.13 -8.37
N ASN A 178 -9.86 -17.53 -7.95
CA ASN A 178 -10.79 -18.13 -6.99
C ASN A 178 -11.41 -19.43 -7.51
N SER A 179 -11.80 -19.49 -8.80
CA SER A 179 -12.32 -20.71 -9.40
C SER A 179 -11.29 -21.85 -9.42
N TRP A 180 -10.00 -21.53 -9.64
CA TRP A 180 -8.93 -22.51 -9.59
C TRP A 180 -8.68 -23.03 -8.17
N VAL A 181 -8.77 -22.16 -7.17
CA VAL A 181 -8.70 -22.58 -5.76
C VAL A 181 -9.82 -23.59 -5.46
N LEU A 182 -11.06 -23.27 -5.83
CA LEU A 182 -12.21 -24.15 -5.57
C LEU A 182 -12.14 -25.48 -6.33
N ALA A 183 -11.63 -25.46 -7.57
CA ALA A 183 -11.58 -26.65 -8.42
C ALA A 183 -10.38 -27.56 -8.11
N TYR A 184 -9.23 -26.99 -7.74
CA TYR A 184 -7.96 -27.73 -7.72
C TYR A 184 -7.26 -27.78 -6.37
N VAL A 185 -7.64 -26.95 -5.40
CA VAL A 185 -7.03 -26.97 -4.06
C VAL A 185 -7.91 -27.78 -3.11
N PRO A 186 -7.42 -28.91 -2.57
CA PRO A 186 -8.19 -29.69 -1.61
C PRO A 186 -8.20 -29.01 -0.24
N THR A 187 -9.23 -29.29 0.55
CA THR A 187 -9.16 -29.10 2.01
C THR A 187 -8.47 -30.30 2.62
N LEU A 188 -7.24 -30.11 3.10
CA LEU A 188 -6.44 -31.20 3.69
C LEU A 188 -6.94 -31.56 5.08
N ILE A 189 -7.28 -30.53 5.87
CA ILE A 189 -7.83 -30.67 7.21
C ILE A 189 -8.77 -29.50 7.48
N ASP A 190 -9.94 -29.79 8.02
CA ASP A 190 -10.89 -28.76 8.45
C ASP A 190 -10.69 -28.51 9.95
N LEU A 191 -9.96 -27.44 10.27
CA LEU A 191 -9.58 -27.14 11.65
C LEU A 191 -10.61 -26.25 12.34
N PRO A 192 -10.93 -26.48 13.62
CA PRO A 192 -11.79 -25.56 14.37
C PRO A 192 -11.09 -24.21 14.56
N THR A 193 -11.87 -23.13 14.53
CA THR A 193 -11.39 -21.79 14.90
C THR A 193 -10.86 -21.79 16.34
N PRO A 194 -9.73 -21.08 16.62
CA PRO A 194 -9.03 -20.11 15.79
C PRO A 194 -7.85 -20.66 14.95
N LEU A 195 -7.62 -21.98 14.94
CA LEU A 195 -6.43 -22.58 14.31
C LEU A 195 -6.24 -22.25 12.82
N PRO A 196 -7.26 -22.35 11.93
CA PRO A 196 -7.05 -22.04 10.52
C PRO A 196 -6.69 -20.57 10.30
N VAL A 197 -7.20 -19.66 11.14
CA VAL A 197 -6.84 -18.24 11.11
C VAL A 197 -5.36 -18.05 11.46
N ILE A 198 -4.86 -18.75 12.49
CA ILE A 198 -3.44 -18.68 12.88
C ILE A 198 -2.54 -19.16 11.75
N LEU A 199 -2.91 -20.26 11.07
CA LEU A 199 -2.16 -20.82 9.96
C LEU A 199 -2.23 -19.92 8.73
N VAL A 200 -3.40 -19.41 8.36
CA VAL A 200 -3.59 -18.50 7.23
C VAL A 200 -2.79 -17.21 7.42
N PHE A 201 -2.82 -16.62 8.62
CA PHE A 201 -2.03 -15.41 8.90
C PHE A 201 -0.53 -15.70 8.89
N THR A 202 -0.09 -16.82 9.47
CA THR A 202 1.34 -17.17 9.51
C THR A 202 1.89 -17.53 8.13
N ILE A 203 1.23 -18.46 7.41
CA ILE A 203 1.68 -18.95 6.10
C ILE A 203 1.39 -17.92 5.01
N GLY A 204 0.21 -17.31 4.98
CA GLY A 204 -0.07 -16.18 4.07
C GLY A 204 0.86 -15.01 4.33
N GLY A 205 1.19 -14.78 5.60
CA GLY A 205 2.21 -13.82 6.03
C GLY A 205 3.59 -14.06 5.42
N PHE A 206 3.98 -15.31 5.15
CA PHE A 206 5.26 -15.63 4.50
C PHE A 206 5.31 -15.08 3.07
N PHE A 207 4.27 -15.38 2.29
CA PHE A 207 4.18 -14.91 0.91
C PHE A 207 4.03 -13.39 0.87
N HIS A 208 3.24 -12.83 1.79
CA HIS A 208 3.15 -11.39 1.95
C HIS A 208 4.51 -10.74 2.20
N TYR A 209 5.25 -11.26 3.18
CA TYR A 209 6.60 -10.81 3.54
C TYR A 209 7.50 -10.81 2.30
N TRP A 210 7.49 -11.89 1.51
CA TRP A 210 8.31 -11.98 0.32
C TRP A 210 7.87 -11.04 -0.80
N PHE A 211 6.56 -10.89 -1.06
CA PHE A 211 6.07 -9.90 -2.03
C PHE A 211 6.52 -8.48 -1.64
N HIS A 212 6.39 -8.14 -0.35
CA HIS A 212 6.80 -6.85 0.15
C HIS A 212 8.33 -6.68 0.08
N ARG A 213 9.10 -7.67 0.52
CA ARG A 213 10.57 -7.67 0.45
C ARG A 213 11.09 -7.58 -0.98
N ILE A 214 10.48 -8.29 -1.94
CA ILE A 214 10.80 -8.19 -3.37
C ILE A 214 10.52 -6.77 -3.86
N GLY A 215 9.43 -6.15 -3.39
CA GLY A 215 9.13 -4.73 -3.60
C GLY A 215 10.28 -3.80 -3.23
N HIS A 216 11.11 -4.15 -2.25
CA HIS A 216 12.25 -3.34 -1.81
C HIS A 216 13.61 -3.77 -2.36
N SER A 217 13.77 -5.05 -2.68
CA SER A 217 15.07 -5.65 -3.06
C SER A 217 15.25 -5.84 -4.56
N SER A 218 14.16 -5.99 -5.33
CA SER A 218 14.21 -6.07 -6.80
C SER A 218 14.09 -4.68 -7.42
N ARG A 219 14.92 -4.38 -8.42
CA ARG A 219 14.89 -3.10 -9.12
C ARG A 219 13.57 -2.80 -9.80
N LEU A 220 13.02 -3.76 -10.56
CA LEU A 220 11.74 -3.59 -11.24
C LEU A 220 10.61 -3.35 -10.24
N CYS A 221 10.52 -4.17 -9.20
CA CYS A 221 9.46 -4.06 -8.20
C CYS A 221 9.61 -2.81 -7.34
N TRP A 222 10.82 -2.38 -7.00
CA TRP A 222 11.03 -1.10 -6.34
C TRP A 222 10.55 0.05 -7.21
N LEU A 223 11.05 0.15 -8.44
CA LEU A 223 10.77 1.29 -9.31
C LEU A 223 9.30 1.37 -9.75
N LEU A 224 8.64 0.23 -10.02
CA LEU A 224 7.29 0.18 -10.57
C LEU A 224 6.17 -0.12 -9.57
N PHE A 225 6.50 -0.70 -8.41
CA PHE A 225 5.50 -1.13 -7.43
C PHE A 225 5.60 -0.43 -6.08
N HIS A 226 6.79 -0.31 -5.49
CA HIS A 226 6.86 -0.01 -4.07
C HIS A 226 7.49 1.34 -3.72
N ARG A 227 8.37 1.90 -4.56
CA ARG A 227 9.09 3.15 -4.27
C ARG A 227 8.15 4.32 -3.99
N PHE A 228 7.07 4.47 -4.77
CA PHE A 228 6.19 5.62 -4.65
C PHE A 228 5.44 5.66 -3.29
N HIS A 229 5.24 4.50 -2.66
CA HIS A 229 4.69 4.40 -1.29
C HIS A 229 5.64 5.02 -0.26
N HIS A 230 6.95 4.83 -0.45
CA HIS A 230 8.03 5.35 0.38
C HIS A 230 8.50 6.75 -0.01
N MET A 231 7.91 7.42 -1.00
CA MET A 231 8.39 8.74 -1.43
C MET A 231 8.07 9.85 -0.42
N THR A 232 7.03 9.69 0.37
CA THR A 232 6.48 10.80 1.15
C THR A 232 7.33 11.10 2.39
N PRO A 233 7.94 12.30 2.51
CA PRO A 233 8.81 12.62 3.65
C PRO A 233 8.03 12.94 4.94
N LYS A 234 6.71 13.07 4.85
CA LYS A 234 5.79 13.46 5.94
C LYS A 234 4.50 12.66 5.81
N LEU A 235 4.37 11.60 6.60
CA LEU A 235 3.23 10.68 6.52
C LEU A 235 2.02 11.18 7.33
N ILE A 236 0.91 11.32 6.60
CA ILE A 236 -0.48 11.19 7.05
C ILE A 236 -1.20 10.31 6.02
N GLN A 237 -2.37 9.75 6.35
CA GLN A 237 -3.09 8.89 5.42
C GLN A 237 -3.33 9.52 4.02
N PRO A 238 -3.78 10.79 3.89
CA PRO A 238 -3.94 11.41 2.57
C PRO A 238 -2.64 11.48 1.75
N THR A 239 -1.49 11.68 2.39
CA THR A 239 -0.22 11.83 1.67
C THR A 239 0.48 10.50 1.41
N THR A 240 -0.04 9.39 1.92
CA THR A 240 0.54 8.06 1.72
C THR A 240 -0.01 7.44 0.44
N GLN A 241 0.87 6.94 -0.41
CA GLN A 241 0.46 6.35 -1.68
C GLN A 241 0.06 4.89 -1.50
N ALA A 242 -1.03 4.49 -2.15
CA ALA A 242 -1.51 3.12 -2.04
C ALA A 242 -0.70 2.16 -2.94
N VAL A 243 -0.19 1.07 -2.36
CA VAL A 243 0.71 0.11 -3.02
C VAL A 243 0.03 -0.67 -4.15
N PHE A 244 -1.31 -0.79 -4.18
CA PHE A 244 -2.05 -1.54 -5.20
C PHE A 244 -2.08 -0.91 -6.60
N VAL A 245 -1.56 0.32 -6.77
CA VAL A 245 -1.63 1.07 -8.03
C VAL A 245 -0.35 0.95 -8.87
N ALA A 246 0.29 -0.21 -8.77
CA ALA A 246 1.55 -0.56 -9.41
C ALA A 246 1.40 -0.62 -10.93
N VAL A 247 1.59 0.46 -11.66
CA VAL A 247 1.34 0.45 -13.11
C VAL A 247 2.55 -0.13 -13.84
N PRO A 248 2.40 -1.18 -14.68
CA PRO A 248 1.24 -2.07 -14.87
C PRO A 248 1.32 -3.38 -14.05
N LEU A 249 2.27 -3.49 -13.11
CA LEU A 249 2.48 -4.65 -12.24
C LEU A 249 1.22 -5.17 -11.54
N PHE A 250 0.19 -4.34 -11.32
CA PHE A 250 -1.07 -4.75 -10.73
C PHE A 250 -1.72 -5.91 -11.53
N LEU A 251 -1.63 -5.90 -12.86
CA LEU A 251 -2.19 -6.99 -13.69
C LEU A 251 -1.52 -8.34 -13.41
N PHE A 252 -0.21 -8.32 -13.14
CA PHE A 252 0.58 -9.54 -12.91
C PHE A 252 0.48 -10.03 -11.47
N ALA A 253 0.17 -9.13 -10.53
CA ALA A 253 0.13 -9.45 -9.11
C ALA A 253 -1.22 -10.04 -8.66
N VAL A 254 -2.33 -9.75 -9.36
CA VAL A 254 -3.69 -10.19 -8.96
C VAL A 254 -3.80 -11.71 -8.86
N ILE A 255 -3.50 -12.46 -9.93
CA ILE A 255 -3.63 -13.93 -9.94
C ILE A 255 -2.81 -14.59 -8.82
N PRO A 256 -1.48 -14.37 -8.72
CA PRO A 256 -0.69 -15.06 -7.70
C PRO A 256 -1.14 -14.67 -6.29
N TYR A 257 -1.53 -13.42 -6.06
CA TYR A 257 -1.99 -12.99 -4.74
C TYR A 257 -3.31 -13.68 -4.37
N VAL A 258 -4.37 -13.57 -5.19
CA VAL A 258 -5.67 -14.22 -4.92
C VAL A 258 -5.51 -15.72 -4.76
N PHE A 259 -4.80 -16.37 -5.68
CA PHE A 259 -4.63 -17.82 -5.66
C PHE A 259 -3.91 -18.28 -4.40
N ILE A 260 -2.80 -17.64 -4.01
CA ILE A 260 -2.02 -18.06 -2.84
C ILE A 260 -2.84 -17.93 -1.55
N PHE A 261 -3.49 -16.78 -1.33
CA PHE A 261 -4.26 -16.57 -0.10
C PHE A 261 -5.53 -17.43 -0.05
N GLY A 262 -6.21 -17.59 -1.19
CA GLY A 262 -7.35 -18.49 -1.33
C GLY A 262 -6.96 -19.95 -1.10
N ALA A 263 -5.85 -20.40 -1.70
CA ALA A 263 -5.34 -21.76 -1.54
C ALA A 263 -4.97 -22.04 -0.08
N ILE A 264 -4.21 -21.16 0.57
CA ILE A 264 -3.83 -21.34 1.98
C ILE A 264 -5.07 -21.44 2.87
N THR A 265 -6.09 -20.62 2.62
CA THR A 265 -7.35 -20.71 3.36
C THR A 265 -8.03 -22.06 3.13
N LYS A 266 -8.15 -22.48 1.86
CA LYS A 266 -8.83 -23.72 1.50
C LYS A 266 -8.16 -24.98 2.04
N LEU A 267 -6.82 -24.97 2.20
CA LEU A 267 -6.06 -26.08 2.77
C LEU A 267 -6.46 -26.41 4.22
N PHE A 268 -6.87 -25.40 5.00
CA PHE A 268 -7.13 -25.52 6.45
C PHE A 268 -8.57 -25.24 6.89
N SER A 269 -9.42 -24.82 5.96
CA SER A 269 -10.82 -24.48 6.23
C SER A 269 -11.67 -24.86 5.01
N ALA A 270 -12.74 -25.63 5.23
CA ALA A 270 -13.68 -25.96 4.17
C ALA A 270 -14.44 -24.71 3.69
N GLU A 271 -14.76 -23.81 4.62
CA GLU A 271 -15.52 -22.58 4.41
C GLU A 271 -14.63 -21.32 4.46
N PRO A 272 -15.03 -20.22 3.81
CA PRO A 272 -14.35 -18.93 3.94
C PRO A 272 -14.38 -18.39 5.38
N LEU A 273 -13.28 -17.78 5.83
CA LEU A 273 -13.10 -17.28 7.21
C LEU A 273 -13.52 -15.82 7.40
N TYR A 274 -14.52 -15.33 6.65
CA TYR A 274 -14.84 -13.90 6.58
C TYR A 274 -15.15 -13.28 7.95
N GLU A 275 -15.95 -13.94 8.78
CA GLU A 275 -16.29 -13.43 10.13
C GLU A 275 -15.03 -13.24 11.00
N GLN A 276 -14.15 -14.24 11.01
CA GLN A 276 -12.93 -14.22 11.82
C GLN A 276 -11.95 -13.16 11.31
N ILE A 277 -11.83 -13.02 9.99
CA ILE A 277 -11.00 -12.00 9.35
C ILE A 277 -11.51 -10.60 9.68
N ILE A 278 -12.82 -10.35 9.60
CA ILE A 278 -13.44 -9.07 9.98
C ILE A 278 -13.14 -8.73 11.44
N LEU A 279 -13.34 -9.68 12.36
CA LEU A 279 -13.07 -9.46 13.79
C LEU A 279 -11.61 -9.11 14.07
N ILE A 280 -10.67 -9.84 13.47
CA ILE A 280 -9.24 -9.55 13.62
C ILE A 280 -8.89 -8.19 13.02
N ASN A 281 -9.38 -7.89 11.82
CA ASN A 281 -9.12 -6.61 11.17
C ASN A 281 -9.65 -5.43 12.00
N LEU A 282 -10.82 -5.55 12.63
CA LEU A 282 -11.35 -4.51 13.53
C LEU A 282 -10.43 -4.20 14.73
N VAL A 283 -9.77 -5.21 15.28
CA VAL A 283 -8.80 -5.01 16.38
C VAL A 283 -7.47 -4.49 15.84
N TRP A 284 -6.96 -5.10 14.78
CA TRP A 284 -5.69 -4.78 14.16
C TRP A 284 -5.63 -3.33 13.67
N ASN A 285 -6.72 -2.86 13.05
CA ASN A 285 -6.80 -1.53 12.44
C ASN A 285 -6.66 -0.37 13.45
N ILE A 286 -6.83 -0.65 14.75
CA ILE A 286 -6.55 0.29 15.84
C ILE A 286 -5.04 0.59 15.91
N GLY A 287 -4.20 -0.44 15.76
CA GLY A 287 -2.74 -0.29 15.76
C GLY A 287 -2.18 0.15 14.41
N GLU A 288 -2.78 -0.34 13.30
CA GLU A 288 -2.28 -0.09 11.94
C GLU A 288 -2.20 1.40 11.60
N ILE A 289 -3.18 2.20 12.03
CA ILE A 289 -3.28 3.60 11.63
C ILE A 289 -2.03 4.43 11.96
N PHE A 290 -1.27 4.02 12.99
CA PHE A 290 -0.04 4.72 13.40
C PHE A 290 1.13 4.51 12.44
N GLY A 291 1.08 3.53 11.54
CA GLY A 291 2.11 3.28 10.54
C GLY A 291 2.31 4.44 9.57
N HIS A 292 1.29 5.27 9.40
CA HIS A 292 1.29 6.39 8.46
C HIS A 292 1.02 7.74 9.14
N GLN A 293 1.42 7.91 10.42
CA GLN A 293 1.11 9.11 11.21
C GLN A 293 2.35 9.68 11.89
N THR A 294 3.09 10.51 11.15
CA THR A 294 4.38 11.10 11.56
C THR A 294 4.30 11.87 12.89
N ALA A 295 3.28 12.71 13.07
CA ALA A 295 3.12 13.51 14.28
C ALA A 295 2.64 12.71 15.51
N LEU A 296 2.26 11.44 15.33
CA LEU A 296 1.76 10.57 16.40
C LEU A 296 2.78 9.56 16.92
N TYR A 297 3.91 9.37 16.23
CA TYR A 297 4.94 8.38 16.57
C TYR A 297 5.35 8.43 18.05
N ASP A 298 5.74 9.62 18.55
CA ASP A 298 6.28 9.79 19.91
C ASP A 298 5.26 9.44 21.00
N LYS A 299 3.97 9.55 20.70
CA LYS A 299 2.89 9.13 21.60
C LYS A 299 2.62 7.64 21.47
N ALA A 300 2.56 7.13 20.26
CA ALA A 300 2.24 5.73 19.99
C ALA A 300 3.32 4.77 20.55
N ILE A 301 4.61 5.13 20.53
CA ILE A 301 5.66 4.31 21.18
C ILE A 301 5.50 4.25 22.71
N ARG A 302 4.75 5.17 23.32
CA ARG A 302 4.50 5.19 24.77
C ARG A 302 3.20 4.50 25.17
N TRP A 303 2.41 4.04 24.20
CA TRP A 303 1.14 3.36 24.45
C TRP A 303 1.31 1.84 24.33
N PRO A 304 1.36 1.09 25.47
CA PRO A 304 1.68 -0.34 25.45
C PRO A 304 0.73 -1.16 24.57
N LEU A 305 -0.57 -0.83 24.61
CA LEU A 305 -1.57 -1.51 23.79
C LEU A 305 -1.34 -1.30 22.29
N ILE A 306 -1.04 -0.08 21.84
CA ILE A 306 -0.77 0.20 20.43
C ILE A 306 0.51 -0.50 19.96
N ARG A 307 1.56 -0.51 20.80
CA ARG A 307 2.78 -1.27 20.52
C ARG A 307 2.51 -2.75 20.42
N TRP A 308 1.71 -3.31 21.33
CA TRP A 308 1.39 -4.72 21.34
C TRP A 308 0.56 -5.11 20.11
N ILE A 309 -0.50 -4.35 19.77
CA ILE A 309 -1.32 -4.61 18.58
C ILE A 309 -0.46 -4.50 17.30
N GLY A 310 0.38 -3.46 17.20
CA GLY A 310 1.29 -3.30 16.08
C GLY A 310 2.30 -4.45 15.96
N TYR A 311 2.85 -4.92 17.08
CA TYR A 311 3.77 -6.06 17.07
C TYR A 311 3.05 -7.37 16.73
N PHE A 312 1.90 -7.62 17.36
CA PHE A 312 1.04 -8.78 17.11
C PHE A 312 0.74 -8.88 15.61
N GLY A 313 0.31 -7.78 14.99
CA GLY A 313 0.03 -7.75 13.56
C GLY A 313 1.23 -7.48 12.65
N SER A 314 2.46 -7.47 13.12
CA SER A 314 3.60 -7.14 12.24
C SER A 314 3.44 -5.83 11.45
N GLY A 315 2.86 -4.79 12.07
CA GLY A 315 2.48 -3.54 11.42
C GLY A 315 2.39 -2.34 12.37
N GLY A 316 1.47 -1.41 12.09
CA GLY A 316 1.28 -0.21 12.91
C GLY A 316 2.54 0.63 13.04
N ILE A 317 2.91 1.03 14.26
CA ILE A 317 4.11 1.85 14.48
C ILE A 317 5.43 1.20 14.04
N TYR A 318 5.50 -0.13 13.94
CA TYR A 318 6.67 -0.80 13.36
C TYR A 318 6.71 -0.64 11.83
N HIS A 319 5.56 -0.52 11.17
CA HIS A 319 5.49 -0.13 9.76
C HIS A 319 5.89 1.34 9.55
N TYR A 320 5.68 2.22 10.53
CA TYR A 320 6.27 3.56 10.46
C TYR A 320 7.80 3.51 10.42
N MET A 321 8.42 2.63 11.22
CA MET A 321 9.87 2.39 11.17
C MET A 321 10.31 1.83 9.81
N HIS A 322 9.48 1.03 9.16
CA HIS A 322 9.72 0.55 7.81
C HIS A 322 9.83 1.70 6.79
N HIS A 323 9.01 2.74 6.92
CA HIS A 323 9.12 3.98 6.11
C HIS A 323 10.34 4.84 6.40
N SER A 324 11.22 4.45 7.33
CA SER A 324 12.36 5.27 7.73
C SER A 324 13.37 5.51 6.62
N SER A 325 13.70 6.77 6.38
CA SER A 325 14.72 7.17 5.42
C SER A 325 16.16 7.03 5.94
N LYS A 326 16.36 6.59 7.19
CA LYS A 326 17.69 6.44 7.78
C LYS A 326 18.48 5.33 7.08
N VAL A 327 19.76 5.59 6.82
CA VAL A 327 20.67 4.62 6.17
C VAL A 327 20.80 3.33 6.99
N GLU A 328 20.78 3.42 8.33
CA GLU A 328 20.83 2.26 9.25
C GLU A 328 19.62 1.32 9.15
N HIS A 329 18.49 1.83 8.64
CA HIS A 329 17.27 1.05 8.37
C HIS A 329 17.18 0.58 6.91
N SER A 330 18.23 0.79 6.12
CA SER A 330 18.29 0.40 4.72
C SER A 330 19.13 -0.85 4.50
N ARG A 331 18.72 -1.68 3.54
CA ARG A 331 19.52 -2.79 2.98
C ARG A 331 19.33 -2.76 1.48
N SER A 332 20.41 -2.98 0.73
CA SER A 332 20.41 -2.78 -0.73
C SER A 332 19.84 -1.41 -1.13
N GLY A 333 20.23 -0.36 -0.38
CA GLY A 333 19.88 1.03 -0.66
C GLY A 333 18.42 1.45 -0.41
N ASN A 334 17.58 0.58 0.16
CA ASN A 334 16.16 0.85 0.40
C ASN A 334 15.68 0.43 1.80
N ASN A 335 14.53 0.98 2.18
CA ASN A 335 13.73 0.71 3.38
C ASN A 335 13.47 -0.80 3.61
N MET A 336 14.30 -1.47 4.42
CA MET A 336 14.32 -2.95 4.48
C MET A 336 14.18 -3.51 5.90
N VAL A 337 13.66 -2.72 6.82
CA VAL A 337 13.35 -3.14 8.19
C VAL A 337 11.85 -3.29 8.39
N ASN A 338 11.42 -4.19 9.28
CA ASN A 338 10.02 -4.39 9.63
C ASN A 338 9.10 -4.53 8.41
N ILE A 339 9.50 -5.39 7.47
CA ILE A 339 8.75 -5.69 6.25
C ILE A 339 7.33 -6.16 6.61
N GLY A 340 7.21 -6.92 7.69
CA GLY A 340 5.95 -7.44 8.17
C GLY A 340 5.43 -8.60 7.34
N GLY A 341 4.35 -9.20 7.82
CA GLY A 341 3.75 -10.41 7.28
C GLY A 341 3.46 -11.41 8.39
N GLY A 342 2.19 -11.75 8.55
CA GLY A 342 1.73 -12.67 9.61
C GLY A 342 1.87 -12.08 11.01
N PHE A 343 1.98 -12.95 12.02
CA PHE A 343 2.02 -12.51 13.41
C PHE A 343 3.44 -12.27 13.94
N PHE A 344 3.56 -11.33 14.88
CA PHE A 344 4.74 -11.11 15.73
C PHE A 344 6.06 -10.88 14.98
N PHE A 345 6.00 -10.34 13.77
CA PHE A 345 7.17 -10.16 12.90
C PHE A 345 7.95 -11.46 12.68
N LEU A 346 7.27 -12.62 12.70
CA LEU A 346 7.93 -13.94 12.63
C LEU A 346 8.92 -14.02 11.47
N TRP A 347 8.50 -13.64 10.26
CA TRP A 347 9.35 -13.71 9.08
C TRP A 347 10.48 -12.68 9.10
N ASP A 348 10.26 -11.50 9.68
CA ASP A 348 11.32 -10.53 9.90
C ASP A 348 12.39 -11.03 10.88
N HIS A 349 12.02 -11.81 11.90
CA HIS A 349 13.01 -12.46 12.77
C HIS A 349 13.76 -13.57 12.03
N VAL A 350 13.05 -14.44 11.30
CA VAL A 350 13.64 -15.55 10.52
C VAL A 350 14.64 -15.04 9.48
N PHE A 351 14.29 -13.96 8.76
CA PHE A 351 15.11 -13.39 7.70
C PHE A 351 15.94 -12.18 8.14
N GLY A 352 15.92 -11.90 9.45
CA GLY A 352 16.73 -10.88 10.10
C GLY A 352 16.42 -9.44 9.69
N THR A 353 15.21 -9.10 9.21
CA THR A 353 14.77 -7.73 8.89
C THR A 353 14.04 -7.03 10.03
N TYR A 354 13.84 -7.69 11.18
CA TYR A 354 13.23 -7.04 12.34
C TYR A 354 14.12 -5.93 12.90
N THR A 355 13.51 -4.80 13.26
CA THR A 355 14.16 -3.69 13.96
C THR A 355 13.22 -3.17 15.05
N PRO A 356 13.70 -3.10 16.30
CA PRO A 356 12.89 -2.56 17.40
C PRO A 356 12.54 -1.09 17.15
N LEU A 357 11.49 -0.61 17.81
CA LEU A 357 11.09 0.80 17.72
C LEU A 357 12.20 1.72 18.20
N SER A 358 12.53 2.72 17.39
CA SER A 358 13.47 3.77 17.77
C SER A 358 12.86 4.65 18.88
N PRO A 359 13.60 4.98 19.96
CA PRO A 359 13.13 5.94 20.97
C PRO A 359 12.87 7.33 20.40
N GLU A 360 13.65 7.72 19.39
CA GLU A 360 13.48 8.95 18.62
C GLU A 360 12.72 8.67 17.33
N ARG A 361 11.81 9.56 16.94
CA ARG A 361 11.12 9.45 15.66
C ARG A 361 12.13 9.56 14.50
N PRO A 362 12.29 8.52 13.67
CA PRO A 362 13.10 8.66 12.46
C PRO A 362 12.42 9.56 11.43
N ASN A 363 13.23 10.23 10.59
CA ASN A 363 12.73 10.73 9.33
C ASN A 363 12.19 9.56 8.48
N VAL A 364 11.21 9.87 7.64
CA VAL A 364 10.57 8.93 6.72
C VAL A 364 10.71 9.43 5.30
N GLY A 365 10.53 8.52 4.34
CA GLY A 365 10.71 8.80 2.92
C GLY A 365 11.77 7.89 2.31
N LEU A 366 12.24 8.24 1.12
CA LEU A 366 13.33 7.51 0.45
C LEU A 366 14.60 7.60 1.29
N THR A 367 15.36 6.51 1.33
CA THR A 367 16.64 6.44 2.03
C THR A 367 17.56 7.62 1.67
N GLY A 368 18.09 8.30 2.68
CA GLY A 368 18.97 9.45 2.54
C GLY A 368 18.27 10.81 2.36
N ASP A 369 16.96 10.89 2.61
CA ASP A 369 16.17 12.14 2.58
C ASP A 369 16.35 12.99 1.31
N PRO A 370 16.29 12.41 0.09
CA PRO A 370 16.55 13.15 -1.13
C PRO A 370 15.45 14.17 -1.44
N GLN A 371 15.83 15.29 -2.07
CA GLN A 371 14.86 16.27 -2.56
C GLN A 371 14.10 15.76 -3.78
N LEU A 372 12.77 15.65 -3.63
CA LEU A 372 11.88 15.23 -4.70
C LEU A 372 11.45 16.38 -5.61
N TYR A 373 11.14 16.05 -6.87
CA TYR A 373 10.31 16.93 -7.71
C TYR A 373 8.88 16.92 -7.19
N MET A 374 8.35 18.08 -6.80
CA MET A 374 6.95 18.20 -6.36
C MET A 374 6.03 18.27 -7.57
N ASN A 375 6.04 17.21 -8.38
CA ASN A 375 5.19 17.04 -9.55
C ASN A 375 4.55 15.65 -9.49
N PRO A 376 3.22 15.55 -9.33
CA PRO A 376 2.53 14.27 -9.14
C PRO A 376 2.68 13.32 -10.34
N VAL A 377 2.58 13.85 -11.56
CA VAL A 377 2.73 13.06 -12.80
C VAL A 377 4.15 12.50 -12.91
N ARG A 378 5.14 13.35 -12.62
CA ARG A 378 6.55 12.98 -12.66
C ARG A 378 6.88 11.91 -11.63
N LEU A 379 6.39 12.04 -10.40
CA LEU A 379 6.62 11.05 -9.35
C LEU A 379 5.95 9.71 -9.70
N ALA A 380 4.70 9.72 -10.18
CA ALA A 380 3.96 8.52 -10.58
C ALA A 380 4.72 7.68 -11.61
N TYR A 381 5.23 8.33 -12.66
CA TYR A 381 5.87 7.66 -13.79
C TYR A 381 7.40 7.60 -13.70
N SER A 382 7.98 8.11 -12.61
CA SER A 382 9.44 8.19 -12.43
C SER A 382 10.15 6.84 -12.58
N GLY A 383 9.50 5.75 -12.19
CA GLY A 383 10.06 4.39 -12.27
C GLY A 383 10.15 3.88 -13.69
N ILE A 384 9.02 3.97 -14.41
CA ILE A 384 8.92 3.59 -15.82
C ILE A 384 9.95 4.39 -16.64
N MET A 385 9.99 5.70 -16.44
CA MET A 385 10.92 6.56 -17.18
C MET A 385 12.38 6.25 -16.89
N GLN A 386 12.71 5.92 -15.65
CA GLN A 386 14.05 5.53 -15.27
C GLN A 386 14.47 4.21 -15.95
N ILE A 387 13.62 3.18 -15.89
CA ILE A 387 13.89 1.88 -16.53
C ILE A 387 14.02 2.04 -18.05
N VAL A 388 13.08 2.74 -18.70
CA VAL A 388 13.13 2.95 -20.15
C VAL A 388 14.39 3.71 -20.55
N TYR A 389 14.74 4.78 -19.82
CA TYR A 389 15.99 5.52 -20.06
C TYR A 389 17.20 4.59 -19.96
N GLU A 390 17.29 3.81 -18.89
CA GLU A 390 18.42 2.90 -18.66
C GLU A 390 18.51 1.81 -19.75
N LEU A 391 17.40 1.18 -20.15
CA LEU A 391 17.39 0.15 -21.19
C LEU A 391 17.75 0.68 -22.59
N VAL A 392 17.35 1.91 -22.88
CA VAL A 392 17.67 2.58 -24.16
C VAL A 392 19.17 2.88 -24.24
N HIS A 393 19.79 3.35 -23.16
CA HIS A 393 21.19 3.83 -23.19
C HIS A 393 22.21 2.74 -22.88
N ASN A 394 21.84 1.71 -22.11
CA ASN A 394 22.72 0.57 -21.82
C ASN A 394 22.39 -0.58 -22.77
N LYS A 395 23.23 -0.79 -23.78
CA LYS A 395 22.98 -1.76 -24.86
C LYS A 395 23.34 -3.21 -24.53
N GLY A 396 24.23 -3.44 -23.56
CA GLY A 396 24.68 -4.79 -23.22
C GLY A 396 23.58 -5.62 -22.54
N TRP A 397 23.46 -6.89 -22.95
CA TRP A 397 22.43 -7.82 -22.45
C TRP A 397 22.50 -8.04 -20.94
N LYS A 398 23.72 -8.17 -20.38
CA LYS A 398 23.92 -8.30 -18.93
C LYS A 398 23.41 -7.06 -18.18
N GLN A 399 23.71 -5.86 -18.67
CA GLN A 399 23.23 -4.61 -18.07
C GLN A 399 21.72 -4.51 -18.13
N ARG A 400 21.11 -4.86 -19.28
CA ARG A 400 19.65 -4.86 -19.44
C ARG A 400 18.97 -5.84 -18.50
N PHE A 401 19.52 -7.03 -18.33
CA PHE A 401 19.05 -8.00 -17.36
C PHE A 401 19.11 -7.43 -15.94
N LEU A 402 20.24 -6.82 -15.53
CA LEU A 402 20.38 -6.23 -14.20
C LEU A 402 19.51 -4.97 -13.99
N ILE A 403 19.20 -4.20 -15.05
CA ILE A 403 18.26 -3.07 -14.97
C ILE A 403 16.85 -3.55 -14.61
N LEU A 404 16.44 -4.73 -15.09
CA LEU A 404 15.13 -5.29 -14.80
C LEU A 404 15.14 -6.13 -13.52
N PHE A 405 16.10 -7.03 -13.37
CA PHE A 405 16.05 -8.10 -12.37
C PHE A 405 17.18 -8.02 -11.34
N GLY A 406 18.02 -6.99 -11.41
CA GLY A 406 19.08 -6.76 -10.42
C GLY A 406 18.53 -6.28 -9.07
N ALA A 407 19.44 -6.17 -8.12
CA ALA A 407 19.16 -5.56 -6.84
C ALA A 407 18.68 -4.10 -7.02
N SER A 408 17.85 -3.64 -6.11
CA SER A 408 17.24 -2.31 -6.19
C SER A 408 18.24 -1.15 -6.16
N ASP A 409 19.39 -1.34 -5.51
CA ASP A 409 20.54 -0.41 -5.51
C ASP A 409 21.48 -0.54 -6.71
N TYR A 410 21.23 -1.46 -7.64
CA TYR A 410 22.05 -1.58 -8.84
C TYR A 410 22.11 -0.25 -9.60
N LYS A 411 23.32 0.24 -9.89
CA LYS A 411 23.55 1.48 -10.66
C LYS A 411 24.05 1.11 -12.06
N PRO A 412 23.21 1.18 -13.10
CA PRO A 412 23.70 0.94 -14.46
C PRO A 412 24.68 2.04 -14.89
N PRO A 413 25.60 1.77 -15.83
CA PRO A 413 26.61 2.73 -16.28
C PRO A 413 26.04 4.08 -16.71
N ILE A 414 24.89 4.06 -17.39
CA ILE A 414 24.14 5.27 -17.76
C ILE A 414 22.77 5.21 -17.07
N SER A 415 22.54 6.10 -16.11
CA SER A 415 21.28 6.19 -15.36
C SER A 415 20.81 7.63 -15.27
N ARG A 416 19.49 7.80 -15.05
CA ARG A 416 18.89 9.09 -14.75
C ARG A 416 17.76 8.91 -13.76
N ASN A 417 17.82 9.63 -12.63
CA ASN A 417 16.72 9.67 -11.69
C ASN A 417 15.66 10.68 -12.15
N PHE A 418 14.40 10.24 -12.18
CA PHE A 418 13.26 11.09 -12.55
C PHE A 418 12.44 11.58 -11.35
N ALA A 419 12.63 11.04 -10.15
CA ALA A 419 11.95 11.46 -8.93
C ALA A 419 12.75 12.49 -8.11
N ILE A 420 14.09 12.42 -8.16
CA ILE A 420 15.02 13.17 -7.29
C ILE A 420 15.74 14.28 -8.07
N LYS A 421 15.87 15.47 -7.48
CA LYS A 421 16.43 16.67 -8.13
C LYS A 421 17.94 16.66 -8.35
N ASN A 422 18.69 16.15 -7.38
CA ASN A 422 20.16 16.08 -7.41
C ASN A 422 20.57 14.71 -6.87
N PRO A 423 20.51 13.64 -7.68
CA PRO A 423 20.95 12.33 -7.25
C PRO A 423 22.48 12.34 -7.07
N ASN A 424 22.96 12.04 -5.87
CA ASN A 424 24.38 11.85 -5.57
C ASN A 424 24.94 10.56 -6.19
#